data_AF-A0A501WY46-F1
#
_entry.id   AF-A0A501WY46-F1
#
_cell.length_a   1.000
_cell.length_b   1.000
_cell.length_c   1.000
_cell.angle_alpha   90.00
_cell.angle_beta   90.00
_cell.angle_gamma   90.00
#
_symmetry.space_group_name_H-M   'P 1'
#
loop_
_entity.id
_entity.type
_entity.pdbx_description
1 polymer ?
#
loop_
_entity_poly.entity_id
_entity_poly.type
_entity_poly.pdbx_seq_one_letter_code
_entity_poly.pdbx_strand_id
1 'polypeptide(L)'
;MSIRHPLIAAAVLAVSIATSAASAGSKSRYDWDALGAEFCARSLAGDLDGLRDILTPSLVEKIRAASGNPRMPAPNVLFQSYLNPVPVCEARTRNAAIVQITRSMPGGKAPAWTEYLEVVPLADGTTRIDNVLFATRRSDTLRTRLDAWAAGR
;
A
#
# COMPACT_ATOMS: atom_id res chain seq x y z
N MET A 1 -47.56 -57.03 32.98
CA MET A 1 -46.53 -57.32 31.95
C MET A 1 -47.23 -57.26 30.59
N SER A 2 -46.83 -56.56 29.53
CA SER A 2 -45.59 -55.87 29.19
C SER A 2 -45.85 -54.99 27.95
N ILE A 3 -45.60 -53.68 28.07
CA ILE A 3 -44.70 -52.88 27.20
C ILE A 3 -45.12 -52.49 25.74
N ARG A 4 -45.03 -51.15 25.51
CA ARG A 4 -44.59 -50.35 24.32
C ARG A 4 -45.62 -49.72 23.35
N HIS A 5 -45.84 -48.41 23.56
CA HIS A 5 -45.77 -47.34 22.54
C HIS A 5 -44.37 -47.39 21.85
N PRO A 6 -44.11 -46.83 20.62
CA PRO A 6 -44.14 -45.37 20.44
C PRO A 6 -44.13 -44.76 19.00
N LEU A 7 -44.09 -43.41 18.97
CA LEU A 7 -43.61 -42.50 17.90
C LEU A 7 -44.50 -42.39 16.64
N ILE A 8 -44.87 -41.20 16.18
CA ILE A 8 -43.96 -40.19 15.64
C ILE A 8 -44.48 -38.78 15.97
N ALA A 9 -43.65 -38.02 16.68
CA ALA A 9 -43.81 -36.59 16.89
C ALA A 9 -43.35 -35.85 15.61
N ALA A 10 -44.23 -35.06 15.00
CA ALA A 10 -43.86 -34.12 13.96
C ALA A 10 -43.27 -32.86 14.63
N ALA A 11 -41.95 -32.71 14.58
CA ALA A 11 -41.25 -31.54 15.06
C ALA A 11 -41.50 -30.35 14.11
N VAL A 12 -42.11 -29.30 14.65
CA VAL A 12 -42.25 -27.98 14.01
C VAL A 12 -40.87 -27.33 13.97
N LEU A 13 -40.35 -27.09 12.77
CA LEU A 13 -39.07 -26.42 12.54
C LEU A 13 -39.26 -24.91 12.80
N ALA A 14 -38.74 -24.42 13.93
CA ALA A 14 -38.71 -23.00 14.26
C ALA A 14 -37.63 -22.30 13.41
N VAL A 15 -38.05 -21.35 12.58
CA VAL A 15 -37.16 -20.45 11.83
C VAL A 15 -36.57 -19.43 12.80
N SER A 16 -35.32 -19.64 13.20
CA SER A 16 -34.53 -18.66 13.92
C SER A 16 -34.08 -17.55 12.97
N ILE A 17 -34.75 -16.41 13.01
CA ILE A 17 -34.27 -15.17 12.39
C ILE A 17 -33.08 -14.69 13.22
N ALA A 18 -31.89 -15.15 12.87
CA ALA A 18 -30.66 -14.59 13.39
C ALA A 18 -30.53 -13.17 12.85
N THR A 19 -30.89 -12.19 13.67
CA THR A 19 -30.55 -10.78 13.47
C THR A 19 -29.04 -10.69 13.35
N SER A 20 -28.55 -10.50 12.13
CA SER A 20 -27.19 -10.08 11.86
C SER A 20 -26.99 -8.72 12.53
N ALA A 21 -26.41 -8.73 13.73
CA ALA A 21 -25.79 -7.55 14.29
C ALA A 21 -24.71 -7.13 13.29
N ALA A 22 -25.03 -6.11 12.48
CA ALA A 22 -24.05 -5.39 11.70
C ALA A 22 -22.97 -4.95 12.69
N SER A 23 -21.82 -5.59 12.62
CA SER A 23 -20.64 -5.16 13.36
C SER A 23 -20.37 -3.74 12.90
N ALA A 24 -20.72 -2.76 13.74
CA ALA A 24 -20.30 -1.39 13.57
C ALA A 24 -18.77 -1.47 13.56
N GLY A 25 -18.20 -1.38 12.36
CA GLY A 25 -16.76 -1.46 12.17
C GLY A 25 -16.12 -0.49 13.13
N SER A 26 -15.32 -1.03 14.06
CA SER A 26 -14.41 -0.20 14.82
C SER A 26 -13.66 0.64 13.80
N LYS A 27 -13.52 1.94 14.05
CA LYS A 27 -12.67 2.80 13.22
C LYS A 27 -11.27 2.19 13.29
N SER A 28 -10.97 1.31 12.34
CA SER A 28 -9.66 0.70 12.19
C SER A 28 -8.68 1.85 12.18
N ARG A 29 -7.82 1.89 13.19
CA ARG A 29 -6.69 2.81 13.20
C ARG A 29 -5.86 2.38 11.99
N TYR A 30 -5.99 3.10 10.87
CA TYR A 30 -5.26 2.78 9.65
C TYR A 30 -3.78 2.59 10.01
N ASP A 31 -3.27 1.38 9.75
CA ASP A 31 -1.90 0.99 10.07
C ASP A 31 -0.98 1.46 8.95
N TRP A 32 -0.52 2.71 9.09
CA TRP A 32 0.38 3.34 8.13
C TRP A 32 1.79 2.73 8.16
N ASP A 33 2.18 2.06 9.25
CA ASP A 33 3.45 1.35 9.34
C ASP A 33 3.40 0.09 8.47
N ALA A 34 2.29 -0.66 8.51
CA ALA A 34 2.08 -1.82 7.63
C ALA A 34 2.05 -1.42 6.15
N LEU A 35 1.38 -0.31 5.79
CA LEU A 35 1.39 0.23 4.43
C LEU A 35 2.82 0.56 3.96
N GLY A 36 3.59 1.24 4.81
CA GLY A 36 4.98 1.58 4.49
C GLY A 36 5.89 0.36 4.39
N ALA A 37 5.70 -0.65 5.23
CA ALA A 37 6.45 -1.90 5.19
C ALA A 37 6.18 -2.69 3.90
N GLU A 38 4.92 -2.80 3.47
CA GLU A 38 4.56 -3.43 2.20
C GLU A 38 5.18 -2.67 1.02
N PHE A 39 5.07 -1.33 1.04
CA PHE A 39 5.73 -0.50 0.02
C PHE A 39 7.25 -0.73 -0.03
N CYS A 40 7.91 -0.79 1.13
CA CYS A 40 9.35 -1.06 1.20
C CYS A 40 9.69 -2.44 0.61
N ALA A 41 8.97 -3.49 1.00
CA ALA A 41 9.21 -4.85 0.49
C ALA A 41 9.06 -4.92 -1.03
N ARG A 42 7.96 -4.41 -1.57
CA ARG A 42 7.67 -4.43 -3.02
C ARG A 42 8.61 -3.55 -3.82
N SER A 43 8.90 -2.34 -3.34
CA SER A 43 9.80 -1.42 -4.02
C SER A 43 11.25 -1.93 -4.05
N LEU A 44 11.74 -2.58 -2.98
CA LEU A 44 13.05 -3.21 -2.99
C LEU A 44 13.13 -4.38 -3.98
N ALA A 45 12.05 -5.18 -4.07
CA ALA A 45 11.94 -6.27 -5.02
C ALA A 45 11.76 -5.82 -6.48
N GLY A 46 11.49 -4.53 -6.72
CA GLY A 46 11.11 -4.01 -8.03
C GLY A 46 9.74 -4.52 -8.53
N ASP A 47 8.87 -4.95 -7.61
CA ASP A 47 7.56 -5.52 -7.89
C ASP A 47 6.51 -4.41 -8.10
N LEU A 48 6.46 -3.85 -9.32
CA LEU A 48 5.47 -2.81 -9.65
C LEU A 48 4.04 -3.32 -9.67
N ASP A 49 3.83 -4.61 -9.93
CA ASP A 49 2.50 -5.20 -9.99
C ASP A 49 1.92 -5.38 -8.58
N GLY A 50 2.73 -5.87 -7.64
CA GLY A 50 2.36 -5.94 -6.22
C GLY A 50 2.18 -4.56 -5.55
N LEU A 51 2.72 -3.49 -6.15
CA LEU A 51 2.46 -2.12 -5.68
C LEU A 51 1.07 -1.59 -6.09
N ARG A 52 0.43 -2.13 -7.14
CA ARG A 52 -0.78 -1.54 -7.73
C ARG A 52 -1.91 -1.34 -6.72
N ASP A 53 -2.06 -2.26 -5.79
CA ASP A 53 -3.16 -2.24 -4.80
C ASP A 53 -2.92 -1.23 -3.66
N ILE A 54 -1.68 -0.76 -3.47
CA ILE A 54 -1.34 0.22 -2.42
C ILE A 54 -1.08 1.63 -2.98
N LEU A 55 -0.96 1.77 -4.30
CA LEU A 55 -0.86 3.06 -5.00
C LEU A 55 -2.25 3.58 -5.40
N THR A 56 -2.37 4.89 -5.61
CA THR A 56 -3.58 5.43 -6.23
C THR A 56 -3.66 5.00 -7.70
N PRO A 57 -4.88 4.81 -8.25
CA PRO A 57 -5.03 4.51 -9.67
C PRO A 57 -4.33 5.56 -10.56
N SER A 58 -4.39 6.84 -10.19
CA SER A 58 -3.75 7.92 -10.96
C SER A 58 -2.22 7.81 -10.98
N LEU A 59 -1.60 7.36 -9.89
CA LEU A 59 -0.16 7.15 -9.84
C LEU A 59 0.23 5.93 -10.69
N VAL A 60 -0.56 4.84 -10.64
CA VAL A 60 -0.35 3.65 -11.48
C VAL A 60 -0.39 4.03 -12.97
N GLU A 61 -1.36 4.85 -13.39
CA GLU A 61 -1.43 5.33 -14.78
C GLU A 61 -0.20 6.16 -15.17
N LYS A 62 0.32 7.03 -14.28
CA LYS A 62 1.57 7.78 -14.54
C LYS A 62 2.78 6.87 -14.67
N ILE A 63 2.89 5.83 -13.84
CA ILE A 63 3.96 4.82 -13.96
C ILE A 63 3.87 4.12 -15.31
N ARG A 64 2.65 3.72 -15.73
CA ARG A 64 2.43 3.09 -17.04
C ARG A 64 2.77 4.02 -18.21
N ALA A 65 2.39 5.29 -18.13
CA ALA A 65 2.71 6.27 -19.18
C ALA A 65 4.22 6.50 -19.33
N ALA A 66 4.96 6.46 -18.22
CA ALA A 66 6.40 6.64 -18.21
C ALA A 66 7.20 5.38 -18.63
N SER A 67 6.63 4.18 -18.50
CA SER A 67 7.37 2.92 -18.65
C SER A 67 7.92 2.65 -20.06
N GLY A 68 7.41 3.35 -21.08
CA GLY A 68 7.95 3.29 -22.44
C GLY A 68 9.26 4.07 -22.62
N ASN A 69 9.67 4.89 -21.66
CA ASN A 69 10.90 5.68 -21.78
C ASN A 69 12.12 4.85 -21.33
N PRO A 70 13.12 4.63 -22.21
CA PRO A 70 14.33 3.85 -21.86
C PRO A 70 15.21 4.52 -20.80
N ARG A 71 15.00 5.80 -20.49
CA ARG A 71 15.67 6.54 -19.41
C ARG A 71 15.00 6.38 -18.06
N MET A 72 13.82 5.77 -18.00
CA MET A 72 13.16 5.49 -16.73
C MET A 72 14.05 4.52 -15.93
N PRO A 73 14.36 4.83 -14.65
CA PRO A 73 15.15 3.94 -13.82
C PRO A 73 14.48 2.58 -13.64
N ALA A 74 15.28 1.56 -13.33
CA ALA A 74 14.75 0.24 -13.02
C ALA A 74 13.76 0.32 -11.84
N PRO A 75 12.74 -0.55 -11.78
CA PRO A 75 11.69 -0.51 -10.75
C PRO A 75 12.20 -0.43 -9.31
N ASN A 76 13.29 -1.14 -8.99
CA ASN A 76 13.88 -1.17 -7.65
C ASN A 76 14.61 0.11 -7.26
N VAL A 77 14.83 1.03 -8.20
CA VAL A 77 15.40 2.36 -7.95
C VAL A 77 14.45 3.51 -8.30
N LEU A 78 13.24 3.21 -8.80
CA LEU A 78 12.25 4.22 -9.20
C LEU A 78 11.81 5.11 -8.04
N PHE A 79 11.66 4.50 -6.86
CA PHE A 79 11.11 5.13 -5.66
C PHE A 79 12.19 5.64 -4.72
N GLN A 80 13.36 5.98 -5.24
CA GLN A 80 14.46 6.51 -4.44
C GLN A 80 15.18 7.68 -5.12
N SER A 81 15.89 8.43 -4.31
CA SER A 81 16.71 9.58 -4.72
C SER A 81 18.02 9.15 -5.39
N TYR A 82 18.45 7.90 -5.16
CA TYR A 82 19.70 7.36 -5.69
C TYR A 82 19.49 6.62 -7.01
N LEU A 83 20.48 6.68 -7.89
CA LEU A 83 20.52 5.85 -9.08
C LEU A 83 21.04 4.43 -8.80
N ASN A 84 21.84 4.26 -7.74
CA ASN A 84 22.32 2.96 -7.31
C ASN A 84 21.33 2.34 -6.30
N PRO A 85 20.96 1.06 -6.45
CA PRO A 85 20.05 0.40 -5.52
C PRO A 85 20.67 0.33 -4.12
N VAL A 86 19.83 0.59 -3.11
CA VAL A 86 20.19 0.40 -1.70
C VAL A 86 19.29 -0.68 -1.09
N PRO A 87 19.83 -1.60 -0.28
CA PRO A 87 19.09 -2.80 0.12
C PRO A 87 18.17 -2.59 1.33
N VAL A 88 18.29 -1.48 2.05
CA VAL A 88 17.48 -1.19 3.24
C VAL A 88 16.37 -0.20 2.88
N CYS A 89 15.15 -0.52 3.30
CA CYS A 89 14.01 0.39 3.32
C CYS A 89 13.25 0.19 4.64
N GLU A 90 13.19 1.24 5.45
CA GLU A 90 12.51 1.22 6.75
C GLU A 90 11.39 2.26 6.74
N ALA A 91 10.18 1.84 7.11
CA ALA A 91 9.02 2.72 7.15
C ALA A 91 8.69 3.15 8.58
N ARG A 92 8.22 4.40 8.72
CA ARG A 92 7.69 4.93 9.97
C ARG A 92 6.60 5.95 9.70
N THR A 93 5.46 5.75 10.34
CA THR A 93 4.35 6.71 10.33
C THR A 93 4.79 8.05 10.91
N ARG A 94 4.51 9.14 10.18
CA ARG A 94 4.66 10.50 10.72
C ARG A 94 3.32 11.08 11.12
N ASN A 95 2.33 10.98 10.25
CA ASN A 95 0.96 11.41 10.49
C ASN A 95 0.01 10.70 9.52
N ALA A 96 -1.28 11.05 9.54
CA ALA A 96 -2.32 10.40 8.75
C ALA A 96 -2.20 10.58 7.22
N ALA A 97 -1.30 11.44 6.73
CA ALA A 97 -1.09 11.70 5.31
C ALA A 97 0.36 11.41 4.85
N ILE A 98 1.26 11.11 5.79
CA ILE A 98 2.70 10.99 5.52
C ILE A 98 3.27 9.77 6.23
N VAL A 99 3.87 8.88 5.43
CA VAL A 99 4.75 7.81 5.91
C VAL A 99 6.17 8.17 5.54
N GLN A 100 7.07 8.20 6.51
CA GLN A 100 8.48 8.33 6.24
C GLN A 100 9.05 6.99 5.80
N ILE A 101 9.91 6.99 4.78
CA ILE A 101 10.76 5.86 4.44
C ILE A 101 12.23 6.27 4.50
N THR A 102 13.06 5.45 5.14
CA THR A 102 14.52 5.62 5.13
C THR A 102 15.12 4.56 4.22
N ARG A 103 15.87 5.01 3.22
CA ARG A 103 16.61 4.13 2.30
C ARG A 103 18.10 4.25 2.54
N SER A 104 18.77 3.12 2.79
CA SER A 104 20.19 3.13 3.15
C SER A 104 20.98 1.87 2.81
N MET A 105 22.31 1.95 2.92
CA MET A 105 23.17 0.76 3.00
C MET A 105 23.03 0.08 4.37
N PRO A 106 23.37 -1.22 4.50
CA PRO A 106 23.22 -1.96 5.75
C PRO A 106 23.86 -1.24 6.95
N GLY A 107 23.12 -1.19 8.06
CA GLY A 107 23.52 -0.46 9.26
C GLY A 107 23.37 1.07 9.17
N GLY A 108 22.51 1.57 8.28
CA GLY A 108 22.25 3.01 8.12
C GLY A 108 23.38 3.78 7.42
N LYS A 109 24.28 3.08 6.73
CA LYS A 109 25.45 3.69 6.07
C LYS A 109 25.04 4.47 4.82
N ALA A 110 25.84 5.48 4.48
CA ALA A 110 25.65 6.24 3.25
C ALA A 110 25.79 5.33 2.00
N PRO A 111 25.04 5.60 0.91
CA PRO A 111 23.93 6.57 0.82
C PRO A 111 22.78 6.26 1.80
N ALA A 112 22.33 7.25 2.58
CA ALA A 112 21.19 7.15 3.51
C ALA A 112 20.30 8.41 3.42
N TRP A 113 19.12 8.29 2.79
CA TRP A 113 18.16 9.41 2.65
C TRP A 113 16.82 9.04 3.26
N THR A 114 16.12 10.07 3.72
CA THR A 114 14.75 9.98 4.19
C THR A 114 13.82 10.59 3.16
N GLU A 115 12.88 9.80 2.68
CA GLU A 115 11.86 10.16 1.71
C GLU A 115 10.48 10.02 2.36
N TYR A 116 9.46 10.54 1.72
CA TYR A 116 8.11 10.54 2.28
C TYR A 116 7.09 10.03 1.29
N LEU A 117 6.29 9.06 1.69
CA LEU A 117 5.10 8.65 0.97
C LEU A 117 3.97 9.61 1.32
N GLU A 118 3.38 10.20 0.30
CA GLU A 118 2.15 10.97 0.43
C GLU A 118 0.96 10.01 0.29
N VAL A 119 0.07 10.06 1.26
CA VAL A 119 -1.02 9.10 1.44
C VAL A 119 -2.34 9.85 1.43
N VAL A 120 -3.26 9.46 0.55
CA VAL A 120 -4.52 10.19 0.31
C VAL A 120 -5.74 9.27 0.44
N PRO A 121 -6.86 9.76 1.01
CA PRO A 121 -8.10 9.01 1.01
C PRO A 121 -8.71 8.98 -0.40
N LEU A 122 -9.36 7.88 -0.74
CA LEU A 122 -10.12 7.70 -1.96
C LEU A 122 -11.63 7.73 -1.68
N ALA A 123 -12.43 7.93 -2.73
CA ALA A 123 -13.88 8.01 -2.64
C ALA A 123 -14.54 6.70 -2.15
N ASP A 124 -13.86 5.57 -2.30
CA ASP A 124 -14.27 4.26 -1.80
C ASP A 124 -13.98 4.06 -0.29
N GLY A 125 -13.45 5.08 0.38
CA GLY A 125 -13.09 5.03 1.80
C GLY A 125 -11.74 4.35 2.07
N THR A 126 -11.02 3.90 1.04
CA THR A 126 -9.66 3.39 1.21
C THR A 126 -8.65 4.53 1.27
N THR A 127 -7.40 4.21 1.59
CA THR A 127 -6.29 5.16 1.53
C THR A 127 -5.13 4.51 0.80
N ARG A 128 -4.47 5.29 -0.05
CA ARG A 128 -3.43 4.82 -0.97
C ARG A 128 -2.29 5.83 -1.06
N ILE A 129 -1.12 5.35 -1.48
CA ILE A 129 0.04 6.18 -1.75
C ILE A 129 -0.17 6.89 -3.08
N ASP A 130 -0.17 8.22 -3.06
CA ASP A 130 -0.34 9.04 -4.26
C ASP A 130 0.99 9.58 -4.81
N ASN A 131 2.02 9.66 -3.96
CA ASN A 131 3.29 10.24 -4.34
C ASN A 131 4.46 9.79 -3.45
N VAL A 132 5.68 10.04 -3.92
CA VAL A 132 6.90 10.01 -3.12
C VAL A 132 7.57 11.37 -3.21
N LEU A 133 7.89 11.95 -2.05
CA LEU A 133 8.64 13.19 -1.91
C LEU A 133 10.11 12.83 -1.65
N PHE A 134 10.98 13.18 -2.59
CA PHE A 134 12.40 12.82 -2.52
C PHE A 134 13.19 13.81 -1.65
N ALA A 135 14.27 13.32 -1.04
CA ALA A 135 15.07 14.08 -0.05
C ALA A 135 15.82 15.28 -0.66
N THR A 136 16.04 15.26 -1.97
CA THR A 136 16.96 16.16 -2.68
C THR A 136 16.41 17.58 -2.83
N ARG A 137 15.12 17.77 -3.09
CA ARG A 137 14.45 19.09 -3.26
C ARG A 137 12.96 19.00 -2.93
N ARG A 138 12.37 20.07 -2.38
CA ARG A 138 10.93 20.13 -2.07
C ARG A 138 9.99 19.89 -3.26
N SER A 139 10.42 20.19 -4.48
CA SER A 139 9.64 19.97 -5.70
C SER A 139 9.96 18.66 -6.41
N ASP A 140 10.93 17.88 -5.91
CA ASP A 140 11.32 16.61 -6.52
C ASP A 140 10.40 15.51 -6.01
N THR A 141 9.44 15.13 -6.84
CA THR A 141 8.43 14.13 -6.53
C THR A 141 8.38 13.05 -7.59
N LEU A 142 7.94 11.85 -7.22
CA LEU A 142 7.77 10.76 -8.17
C LEU A 142 6.85 11.17 -9.32
N ARG A 143 5.71 11.81 -9.03
CA ARG A 143 4.79 12.28 -10.08
C ARG A 143 5.48 13.23 -11.07
N THR A 144 6.29 14.17 -10.59
CA THR A 144 7.03 15.10 -11.47
C THR A 144 8.07 14.38 -12.32
N ARG A 145 8.79 13.41 -11.76
CA ARG A 145 9.74 12.58 -12.52
C ARG A 145 9.04 11.73 -13.57
N LEU A 146 7.93 11.08 -13.21
CA LEU A 146 7.10 10.30 -14.13
C LEU A 146 6.58 11.14 -15.29
N ASP A 147 6.12 12.36 -15.02
CA ASP A 147 5.68 13.29 -16.07
C ASP A 147 6.83 13.72 -17.00
N ALA A 148 8.05 13.85 -16.47
CA ALA A 148 9.22 14.11 -17.30
C ALA A 148 9.55 12.91 -18.22
N TRP A 149 9.54 11.69 -17.68
CA TRP A 149 9.81 10.49 -18.47
C TRP A 149 8.72 10.20 -19.50
N ALA A 150 7.44 10.36 -19.14
CA ALA A 150 6.34 10.25 -20.10
C ALA A 150 6.45 11.26 -21.25
N ALA A 151 7.03 12.43 -21.00
CA ALA A 151 7.33 13.45 -22.00
C ALA A 151 8.68 13.22 -22.75
N GLY A 152 9.37 12.11 -22.52
CA GLY A 152 10.63 11.78 -23.20
C GLY A 152 11.87 12.53 -22.71
N ARG A 153 11.81 13.17 -21.53
CA ARG A 153 12.95 13.90 -20.94
C ARG A 153 13.84 12.97 -20.11
#